data_AF-A0A167VZ04-F1
#
_entry.id   AF-A0A167VZ04-F1
#
_cell.length_a   1.000
_cell.length_b   1.000
_cell.length_c   1.000
_cell.angle_alpha   90.00
_cell.angle_beta   90.00
_cell.angle_gamma   90.00
#
_symmetry.space_group_name_H-M   'P 1'
#
loop_
_entity.id
_entity.type
_entity.pdbx_description
1 polymer ?
#
loop_
_entity_poly.entity_id
_entity_poly.type
_entity_poly.pdbx_seq_one_letter_code
_entity_poly.pdbx_strand_id
1 'polypeptide(L)'
;MAHVAAAALFRPAEWERQSQVLMAWPSAQNDAYQGAAHDLKRATEDVSMIAEAVSSFEPVTLLVTPDRISEAEERLGHNPTNISIQPVDNYPKLDLWMRDMAPTFVLDTDGGARELAGVDFNFNGWGEKYPVGQCLSLAAINLAAMGLPRVCSPLVAEGGSLEVDGEGTVMLTESSVLNDNRNPGWSRADVEAELRRTLGVTVVLWVPGRKGLEVTDGHIDGLARFVAPGHVLLSRPSELDDGVWTKIYEEARDILHDATDAKGRRLQVTEVAEADVRSMGLGEEALADIESGREDAPALTYVNYLLVNGGVIFPQFGDEKADAAALKTIQGLYKNRVVETVLARELPFLGGGIHCSTQEVPYFL
;
A
#
# COMPACT_ATOMS: atom_id res chain seq x y z
N MET A 1 31.10 3.00 -21.39
CA MET A 1 30.09 3.17 -20.33
C MET A 1 30.70 2.58 -19.08
N ALA A 2 31.01 3.41 -18.09
CA ALA A 2 31.54 2.92 -16.82
C ALA A 2 30.45 2.08 -16.16
N HIS A 3 30.76 0.82 -15.84
CA HIS A 3 29.97 0.06 -14.86
C HIS A 3 30.09 0.80 -13.54
N VAL A 4 29.10 1.65 -13.24
CA VAL A 4 28.85 2.11 -11.87
C VAL A 4 28.55 0.82 -11.11
N ALA A 5 29.37 0.50 -10.11
CA ALA A 5 29.05 -0.58 -9.19
C ALA A 5 27.63 -0.33 -8.68
N ALA A 6 26.72 -1.28 -8.87
CA ALA A 6 25.36 -1.12 -8.39
C ALA A 6 25.43 -1.00 -6.87
N ALA A 7 24.98 0.14 -6.35
CA ALA A 7 24.84 0.38 -4.92
C ALA A 7 24.16 -0.82 -4.23
N ALA A 8 24.68 -1.26 -3.09
CA ALA A 8 23.97 -2.21 -2.24
C ALA A 8 22.76 -1.50 -1.61
N LEU A 9 21.63 -1.51 -2.31
CA LEU A 9 20.36 -0.98 -1.82
C LEU A 9 19.71 -1.95 -0.83
N PHE A 10 19.07 -1.39 0.18
CA PHE A 10 18.37 -2.12 1.22
C PHE A 10 17.02 -1.46 1.50
N ARG A 11 15.93 -2.22 1.40
CA ARG A 11 14.59 -1.78 1.82
C ARG A 11 14.36 -2.15 3.30
N PRO A 12 14.26 -1.16 4.21
CA PRO A 12 13.89 -1.40 5.61
C PRO A 12 12.48 -1.99 5.71
N ALA A 13 12.18 -2.70 6.79
CA ALA A 13 10.80 -3.10 7.07
C ALA A 13 9.94 -1.89 7.47
N GLU A 14 8.62 -1.95 7.26
CA GLU A 14 7.72 -0.84 7.62
C GLU A 14 7.70 -0.56 9.14
N TRP A 15 7.98 -1.57 9.98
CA TRP A 15 8.04 -1.37 11.44
C TRP A 15 9.32 -0.66 11.92
N GLU A 16 10.31 -0.44 11.04
CA GLU A 16 11.49 0.33 11.38
C GLU A 16 11.14 1.80 11.61
N ARG A 17 12.08 2.56 12.16
CA ARG A 17 11.84 3.96 12.49
C ARG A 17 11.60 4.77 11.22
N GLN A 18 10.58 5.62 11.22
CA GLN A 18 10.22 6.46 10.08
C GLN A 18 10.46 7.94 10.40
N SER A 19 10.61 8.75 9.36
CA SER A 19 10.83 10.20 9.45
C SER A 19 9.56 11.00 9.20
N GLN A 20 8.69 10.46 8.34
CA GLN A 20 7.40 11.01 7.96
C GLN A 20 6.61 9.97 7.15
N VAL A 21 5.33 10.25 6.93
CA VAL A 21 4.47 9.54 5.98
C VAL A 21 4.04 10.51 4.87
N LEU A 22 4.11 10.05 3.63
CA LEU A 22 3.58 10.76 2.47
C LEU A 22 2.14 10.31 2.21
N MET A 23 1.26 11.28 1.99
CA MET A 23 -0.14 11.08 1.64
C MET A 23 -0.53 12.05 0.52
N ALA A 24 -1.66 11.84 -0.14
CA ALA A 24 -2.17 12.78 -1.13
C ALA A 24 -3.67 12.99 -0.97
N TRP A 25 -4.11 14.24 -1.13
CA TRP A 25 -5.52 14.50 -1.39
C TRP A 25 -5.82 14.29 -2.87
N PRO A 26 -6.90 13.57 -3.21
CA PRO A 26 -7.29 13.38 -4.59
C PRO A 26 -7.64 14.73 -5.24
N SER A 27 -7.15 14.94 -6.47
CA SER A 27 -7.51 16.14 -7.23
C SER A 27 -8.98 16.12 -7.65
N ALA A 28 -9.61 17.30 -7.74
CA ALA A 28 -10.92 17.40 -8.37
C ALA A 28 -10.90 17.08 -9.88
N GLN A 29 -9.73 17.00 -10.51
CA GLN A 29 -9.58 16.62 -11.93
C GLN A 29 -9.33 15.13 -12.14
N ASN A 30 -9.22 14.32 -11.08
CA ASN A 30 -9.02 12.89 -11.22
C ASN A 30 -10.31 12.21 -11.73
N ASP A 31 -10.15 11.39 -12.79
CA ASP A 31 -11.24 10.72 -13.49
C ASP A 31 -12.03 9.76 -12.58
N ALA A 32 -11.39 9.21 -11.53
CA ALA A 32 -12.04 8.33 -10.55
C ALA A 32 -13.23 9.00 -9.84
N TYR A 33 -13.26 10.34 -9.78
CA TYR A 33 -14.33 11.12 -9.15
C TYR A 33 -15.17 11.91 -10.16
N GLN A 34 -14.94 11.73 -11.46
CA GLN A 34 -15.74 12.35 -12.51
C GLN A 34 -16.98 11.48 -12.79
N GLY A 35 -17.99 11.56 -11.92
CA GLY A 35 -19.22 10.77 -12.05
C GLY A 35 -19.97 10.65 -10.73
N ALA A 36 -21.06 9.86 -10.72
CA ALA A 36 -21.87 9.63 -9.52
C ALA A 36 -21.43 8.40 -8.70
N ALA A 37 -20.51 7.57 -9.20
CA ALA A 37 -20.15 6.29 -8.57
C ALA A 37 -19.31 6.47 -7.30
N HIS A 38 -18.48 7.51 -7.23
CA HIS A 38 -17.53 7.74 -6.15
C HIS A 38 -17.54 9.19 -5.69
N ASP A 39 -17.49 9.41 -4.39
CA ASP A 39 -17.62 10.73 -3.79
C ASP A 39 -16.24 11.30 -3.39
N LEU A 40 -15.74 12.26 -4.17
CA LEU A 40 -14.50 12.99 -3.88
C LEU A 40 -14.47 13.54 -2.46
N LYS A 41 -15.62 14.03 -1.96
CA LYS A 41 -15.72 14.60 -0.62
C LYS A 41 -15.50 13.52 0.43
N ARG A 42 -16.14 12.36 0.29
CA ARG A 42 -15.99 11.23 1.22
C ARG A 42 -14.58 10.65 1.18
N ALA A 43 -13.97 10.53 -0.01
CA ALA A 43 -12.57 10.14 -0.14
C ALA A 43 -11.63 11.14 0.55
N THR A 44 -11.89 12.44 0.39
CA THR A 44 -11.14 13.51 1.07
C THR A 44 -11.32 13.44 2.60
N GLU A 45 -12.53 13.15 3.09
CA GLU A 45 -12.84 12.99 4.51
C GLU A 45 -12.04 11.81 5.12
N ASP A 46 -12.06 10.63 4.48
CA ASP A 46 -11.29 9.46 4.93
C ASP A 46 -9.78 9.75 4.95
N VAL A 47 -9.21 10.29 3.86
CA VAL A 47 -7.77 10.63 3.80
C VAL A 47 -7.40 11.65 4.88
N SER A 48 -8.27 12.62 5.16
CA SER A 48 -8.05 13.61 6.22
C SER A 48 -8.01 12.95 7.60
N MET A 49 -8.93 12.03 7.89
CA MET A 49 -8.96 11.30 9.15
C MET A 49 -7.71 10.42 9.33
N ILE A 50 -7.26 9.76 8.26
CA ILE A 50 -6.00 8.98 8.28
C ILE A 50 -4.81 9.91 8.55
N ALA A 51 -4.71 11.06 7.86
CA ALA A 51 -3.62 12.01 8.05
C ALA A 51 -3.58 12.53 9.49
N GLU A 52 -4.73 12.85 10.09
CA GLU A 52 -4.83 13.26 11.49
C GLU A 52 -4.38 12.16 12.45
N ALA A 53 -4.81 10.92 12.22
CA ALA A 53 -4.40 9.75 13.00
C ALA A 53 -2.88 9.55 12.94
N VAL A 54 -2.28 9.58 11.74
CA VAL A 54 -0.82 9.49 11.56
C VAL A 54 -0.09 10.65 12.24
N SER A 55 -0.63 11.87 12.14
CA SER A 55 0.00 13.09 12.67
C SER A 55 0.19 13.07 14.19
N SER A 56 -0.55 12.21 14.90
CA SER A 56 -0.40 11.98 16.34
C SER A 56 0.87 11.18 16.70
N PHE A 57 1.50 10.53 15.72
CA PHE A 57 2.69 9.70 15.89
C PHE A 57 3.92 10.32 15.23
N GLU A 58 3.79 10.82 14.00
CA GLU A 58 4.91 11.34 13.20
C GLU A 58 4.46 12.32 12.12
N PRO A 59 5.40 13.06 11.50
CA PRO A 59 5.05 14.05 10.49
C PRO A 59 4.34 13.46 9.27
N VAL A 60 3.36 14.19 8.75
CA VAL A 60 2.68 13.89 7.49
C VAL A 60 3.01 14.96 6.47
N THR A 61 3.42 14.54 5.28
CA THR A 61 3.49 15.40 4.10
C THR A 61 2.33 15.05 3.19
N LEU A 62 1.37 15.97 3.08
CA LEU A 62 0.15 15.80 2.30
C LEU A 62 0.29 16.54 0.97
N LEU A 63 0.36 15.79 -0.13
CA LEU A 63 0.42 16.31 -1.48
C LEU A 63 -0.97 16.80 -1.91
N VAL A 64 -1.04 18.01 -2.43
CA VAL A 64 -2.31 18.64 -2.84
C VAL A 64 -2.12 19.39 -4.15
N THR A 65 -3.04 19.23 -5.09
CA THR A 65 -3.03 20.00 -6.35
C THR A 65 -3.51 21.44 -6.14
N PRO A 66 -3.08 22.41 -6.97
CA PRO A 66 -3.41 23.83 -6.79
C PRO A 66 -4.90 24.16 -6.63
N ASP A 67 -5.78 23.39 -7.28
CA ASP A 67 -7.23 23.54 -7.20
C ASP A 67 -7.82 23.22 -5.82
N ARG A 68 -7.08 22.50 -4.97
CA ARG A 68 -7.52 22.03 -3.65
C ARG A 68 -6.74 22.61 -2.47
N ILE A 69 -5.69 23.40 -2.70
CA ILE A 69 -4.81 23.91 -1.61
C ILE A 69 -5.60 24.68 -0.55
N SER A 70 -6.46 25.62 -0.95
CA SER A 70 -7.22 26.43 0.01
C SER A 70 -8.16 25.60 0.89
N GLU A 71 -8.76 24.55 0.32
CA GLU A 71 -9.58 23.61 1.07
C GLU A 71 -8.74 22.78 2.06
N ALA A 72 -7.53 22.36 1.65
CA ALA A 72 -6.60 21.64 2.51
C ALA A 72 -6.14 22.50 3.69
N GLU A 73 -5.80 23.75 3.43
CA GLU A 73 -5.39 24.70 4.46
C GLU A 73 -6.53 24.99 5.46
N GLU A 74 -7.77 25.11 4.98
CA GLU A 74 -8.95 25.28 5.84
C GLU A 74 -9.21 24.04 6.71
N ARG A 75 -9.08 22.83 6.15
CA ARG A 75 -9.37 21.57 6.86
C ARG A 75 -8.25 21.12 7.80
N LEU A 76 -6.99 21.26 7.39
CA LEU A 76 -5.82 20.64 8.04
C LEU A 76 -4.70 21.64 8.39
N GLY A 77 -4.74 22.86 7.86
CA GLY A 77 -3.71 23.89 8.07
C GLY A 77 -3.77 24.57 9.44
N HIS A 78 -4.75 24.25 10.28
CA HIS A 78 -4.85 24.79 11.63
C HIS A 78 -3.95 24.04 12.63
N ASN A 79 -3.06 24.82 13.24
CA ASN A 79 -2.08 24.44 14.25
C ASN A 79 -2.76 23.89 15.53
N PRO A 80 -2.20 22.89 16.25
CA PRO A 80 -0.97 22.14 15.96
C PRO A 80 -1.23 20.74 15.39
N THR A 81 -1.42 20.63 14.08
CA THR A 81 -1.30 19.34 13.38
C THR A 81 0.15 19.16 12.90
N ASN A 82 0.67 17.93 12.99
CA ASN A 82 1.98 17.56 12.43
C ASN A 82 1.88 17.28 10.91
N ILE A 83 1.05 18.07 10.21
CA ILE A 83 0.68 17.88 8.80
C ILE A 83 1.18 19.08 8.00
N SER A 84 2.01 18.82 7.00
CA SER A 84 2.50 19.81 6.05
C SER A 84 1.82 19.62 4.70
N ILE A 85 1.23 20.69 4.17
CA ILE A 85 0.62 20.70 2.83
C ILE A 85 1.71 21.01 1.80
N GLN A 86 1.89 20.12 0.83
CA GLN A 86 2.85 20.25 -0.26
C GLN A 86 2.13 20.39 -1.61
N PRO A 87 2.17 21.57 -2.25
CA PRO A 87 1.63 21.77 -3.58
C PRO A 87 2.29 20.88 -4.65
N VAL A 88 1.50 20.34 -5.58
CA VAL A 88 1.97 19.57 -6.74
C VAL A 88 1.34 20.10 -8.04
N ASP A 89 1.99 21.07 -8.67
CA ASP A 89 1.43 21.79 -9.83
C ASP A 89 1.44 20.97 -11.14
N ASN A 90 2.42 20.08 -11.29
CA ASN A 90 2.67 19.35 -12.54
C ASN A 90 2.06 17.93 -12.56
N TYR A 91 1.08 17.68 -11.70
CA TYR A 91 0.39 16.39 -11.61
C TYR A 91 -1.12 16.61 -11.38
N PRO A 92 -1.84 17.20 -12.37
CA PRO A 92 -3.22 17.67 -12.18
C PRO A 92 -4.23 16.57 -11.87
N LYS A 93 -3.98 15.32 -12.28
CA LYS A 93 -4.84 14.16 -11.95
C LYS A 93 -4.30 13.38 -10.76
N LEU A 94 -3.82 14.08 -9.73
CA LEU A 94 -3.28 13.44 -8.53
C LEU A 94 -4.33 12.49 -7.93
N ASP A 95 -3.90 11.25 -7.71
CA ASP A 95 -4.65 10.23 -7.00
C ASP A 95 -4.16 10.14 -5.56
N LEU A 96 -4.95 9.49 -4.70
CA LEU A 96 -4.65 9.34 -3.28
C LEU A 96 -3.73 8.15 -2.97
N TRP A 97 -3.51 7.25 -3.93
CA TRP A 97 -2.82 5.97 -3.75
C TRP A 97 -1.29 6.10 -3.69
N MET A 98 -0.81 6.80 -2.66
CA MET A 98 0.61 7.11 -2.48
C MET A 98 1.48 5.88 -2.34
N ARG A 99 0.96 4.77 -1.82
CA ARG A 99 1.69 3.50 -1.73
C ARG A 99 2.22 3.04 -3.08
N ASP A 100 1.45 3.29 -4.14
CA ASP A 100 1.73 2.78 -5.47
C ASP A 100 2.45 3.79 -6.35
N MET A 101 2.15 5.07 -6.16
CA MET A 101 2.63 6.16 -7.01
C MET A 101 3.90 6.83 -6.50
N ALA A 102 4.11 6.83 -5.17
CA ALA A 102 5.28 7.42 -4.55
C ALA A 102 6.51 6.48 -4.69
N PRO A 103 7.72 6.97 -4.41
CA PRO A 103 8.90 6.12 -4.45
C PRO A 103 8.85 5.05 -3.36
N THR A 104 9.34 3.86 -3.68
CA THR A 104 9.71 2.90 -2.64
C THR A 104 11.07 3.30 -2.07
N PHE A 105 11.09 3.79 -0.83
CA PHE A 105 12.30 4.28 -0.20
C PHE A 105 13.25 3.15 0.23
N VAL A 106 14.54 3.35 -0.02
CA VAL A 106 15.62 2.40 0.28
C VAL A 106 16.83 3.13 0.84
N LEU A 107 17.66 2.40 1.56
CA LEU A 107 18.96 2.88 2.03
C LEU A 107 20.03 2.35 1.08
N ASP A 108 20.82 3.25 0.51
CA ASP A 108 22.11 2.92 -0.06
C ASP A 108 23.08 2.59 1.07
N THR A 109 23.71 1.42 1.02
CA THR A 109 24.65 0.95 2.03
C THR A 109 26.10 0.88 1.54
N ASP A 110 26.36 1.32 0.32
CA ASP A 110 27.72 1.42 -0.22
C ASP A 110 28.52 2.55 0.45
N GLY A 111 29.82 2.34 0.61
CA GLY A 111 30.73 3.40 1.08
C GLY A 111 30.71 3.69 2.59
N GLY A 112 29.88 3.01 3.37
CA GLY A 112 29.92 3.03 4.84
C GLY A 112 29.05 4.10 5.52
N ALA A 113 28.45 5.02 4.75
CA ALA A 113 27.37 5.90 5.21
C ALA A 113 26.05 5.43 4.58
N ARG A 114 24.97 5.37 5.35
CA ARG A 114 23.64 5.03 4.81
C ARG A 114 23.00 6.28 4.25
N GLU A 115 22.71 6.29 2.95
CA GLU A 115 22.01 7.40 2.30
C GLU A 115 20.61 6.97 1.86
N LEU A 116 19.60 7.80 2.12
CA LEU A 116 18.24 7.52 1.65
C LEU A 116 18.12 7.82 0.16
N ALA A 117 17.55 6.88 -0.58
CA ALA A 117 17.18 6.99 -1.98
C ALA A 117 15.75 6.50 -2.18
N GLY A 118 15.18 6.73 -3.36
CA GLY A 118 13.89 6.15 -3.73
C GLY A 118 13.97 5.39 -5.05
N VAL A 119 13.35 4.21 -5.07
CA VAL A 119 13.14 3.43 -6.28
C VAL A 119 11.87 3.92 -6.95
N ASP A 120 11.97 4.17 -8.24
CA ASP A 120 10.85 4.47 -9.13
C ASP A 120 10.58 3.24 -10.01
N PHE A 121 9.49 2.54 -9.71
CA PHE A 121 9.03 1.33 -10.38
C PHE A 121 8.08 1.60 -11.56
N ASN A 122 8.17 2.78 -12.17
CA ASN A 122 7.48 3.06 -13.44
C ASN A 122 5.96 2.82 -13.38
N PHE A 123 5.29 3.34 -12.34
CA PHE A 123 3.85 3.23 -12.14
C PHE A 123 3.06 3.59 -13.41
N ASN A 124 2.11 2.74 -13.79
CA ASN A 124 1.37 2.85 -15.05
C ASN A 124 -0.16 2.85 -14.88
N GLY A 125 -0.67 3.12 -13.67
CA GLY A 125 -2.12 3.16 -13.44
C GLY A 125 -2.75 1.77 -13.39
N TRP A 126 -2.11 0.86 -12.64
CA TRP A 126 -2.47 -0.54 -12.48
C TRP A 126 -2.76 -1.28 -13.80
N GLY A 127 -1.79 -1.23 -14.72
CA GLY A 127 -1.89 -1.87 -16.02
C GLY A 127 -2.72 -1.08 -17.01
N GLU A 128 -2.57 0.25 -16.99
CA GLU A 128 -3.31 1.20 -17.84
C GLU A 128 -4.82 1.17 -17.65
N LYS A 129 -5.32 0.64 -16.52
CA LYS A 129 -6.73 0.75 -16.11
C LYS A 129 -7.07 2.21 -15.79
N TYR A 130 -6.13 2.93 -15.18
CA TYR A 130 -6.19 4.36 -14.90
C TYR A 130 -4.94 5.08 -15.43
N PRO A 131 -4.84 5.31 -16.75
CA PRO A 131 -3.62 5.83 -17.36
C PRO A 131 -3.17 7.16 -16.74
N VAL A 132 -1.90 7.20 -16.32
CA VAL A 132 -1.33 8.33 -15.56
C VAL A 132 -1.27 9.62 -16.39
N GLY A 133 -1.14 9.52 -17.72
CA GLY A 133 -1.22 10.65 -18.65
C GLY A 133 -0.16 11.76 -18.47
N GLN A 134 0.78 11.60 -17.52
CA GLN A 134 1.84 12.57 -17.23
C GLN A 134 3.20 12.11 -17.76
N CYS A 135 4.05 13.08 -18.12
CA CYS A 135 5.41 12.81 -18.60
C CYS A 135 6.39 12.40 -17.48
N LEU A 136 6.14 12.84 -16.24
CA LEU A 136 6.97 12.51 -15.07
C LEU A 136 6.16 11.66 -14.09
N SER A 137 6.78 10.63 -13.55
CA SER A 137 6.21 9.84 -12.44
C SER A 137 6.12 10.70 -11.18
N LEU A 138 5.12 10.43 -10.34
CA LEU A 138 5.01 11.07 -9.02
C LEU A 138 6.24 10.78 -8.18
N ALA A 139 6.79 9.56 -8.26
CA ALA A 139 8.05 9.20 -7.62
C ALA A 139 9.21 10.16 -8.00
N ALA A 140 9.38 10.50 -9.28
CA ALA A 140 10.41 11.44 -9.71
C ALA A 140 10.19 12.86 -9.14
N ILE A 141 8.93 13.31 -9.09
CA ILE A 141 8.56 14.62 -8.53
C ILE A 141 8.88 14.66 -7.03
N ASN A 142 8.48 13.63 -6.28
CA ASN A 142 8.70 13.54 -4.83
C ASN A 142 10.19 13.52 -4.48
N LEU A 143 10.99 12.70 -5.18
CA LEU A 143 12.43 12.61 -4.93
C LEU A 143 13.15 13.90 -5.25
N ALA A 144 12.78 14.60 -6.32
CA ALA A 144 13.33 15.90 -6.65
C ALA A 144 12.98 16.96 -5.59
N ALA A 145 11.74 16.98 -5.10
CA ALA A 145 11.31 17.88 -4.03
C ALA A 145 12.05 17.63 -2.71
N MET A 146 12.34 16.36 -2.39
CA MET A 146 13.08 15.96 -1.19
C MET A 146 14.60 16.06 -1.35
N GLY A 147 15.12 16.30 -2.56
CA GLY A 147 16.56 16.30 -2.85
C GLY A 147 17.22 14.93 -2.74
N LEU A 148 16.47 13.85 -2.96
CA LEU A 148 16.95 12.47 -2.79
C LEU A 148 17.34 11.83 -4.14
N PRO A 149 18.36 10.92 -4.15
CA PRO A 149 18.69 10.13 -5.32
C PRO A 149 17.52 9.28 -5.81
N ARG A 150 17.33 9.24 -7.14
CA ARG A 150 16.34 8.40 -7.83
C ARG A 150 17.00 7.18 -8.44
N VAL A 151 16.52 6.00 -8.08
CA VAL A 151 16.88 4.71 -8.67
C VAL A 151 15.77 4.31 -9.64
N CYS A 152 16.02 4.41 -10.95
CA CYS A 152 15.05 3.96 -11.94
C CYS A 152 15.04 2.43 -12.04
N SER A 153 13.84 1.84 -12.10
CA SER A 153 13.64 0.43 -12.42
C SER A 153 12.92 0.29 -13.78
N PRO A 154 13.30 -0.68 -14.62
CA PRO A 154 12.51 -1.04 -15.80
C PRO A 154 11.31 -1.95 -15.45
N LEU A 155 11.24 -2.47 -14.21
CA LEU A 155 10.09 -3.22 -13.73
C LEU A 155 8.94 -2.24 -13.49
N VAL A 156 7.77 -2.54 -14.05
CA VAL A 156 6.51 -1.92 -13.67
C VAL A 156 5.99 -2.64 -12.44
N ALA A 157 6.00 -1.98 -11.29
CA ALA A 157 5.45 -2.48 -10.04
C ALA A 157 4.95 -1.33 -9.19
N GLU A 158 4.12 -1.66 -8.20
CA GLU A 158 3.59 -0.70 -7.24
C GLU A 158 4.03 -1.08 -5.82
N GLY A 159 4.16 -0.11 -4.91
CA GLY A 159 4.55 -0.42 -3.54
C GLY A 159 3.60 -1.38 -2.84
N GLY A 160 2.30 -1.33 -3.11
CA GLY A 160 1.29 -2.25 -2.54
C GLY A 160 1.44 -3.69 -3.04
N SER A 161 2.13 -3.88 -4.16
CA SER A 161 2.47 -5.19 -4.70
C SER A 161 3.69 -5.84 -4.04
N LEU A 162 4.42 -5.12 -3.18
CA LEU A 162 5.72 -5.54 -2.62
C LEU A 162 5.73 -5.41 -1.09
N GLU A 163 5.73 -6.54 -0.38
CA GLU A 163 5.76 -6.59 1.08
C GLU A 163 7.09 -7.16 1.59
N VAL A 164 7.88 -6.39 2.34
CA VAL A 164 9.24 -6.76 2.75
C VAL A 164 9.38 -6.98 4.26
N ASP A 165 10.25 -7.90 4.65
CA ASP A 165 10.53 -8.20 6.07
C ASP A 165 11.72 -7.40 6.65
N GLY A 166 12.41 -6.60 5.83
CA GLY A 166 13.63 -5.89 6.22
C GLY A 166 14.85 -6.79 6.48
N GLU A 167 14.77 -8.08 6.17
CA GLU A 167 15.84 -9.06 6.40
C GLU A 167 16.20 -9.88 5.16
N GLY A 168 15.71 -9.44 4.00
CA GLY A 168 16.06 -9.97 2.68
C GLY A 168 14.95 -10.82 2.05
N THR A 169 13.74 -10.81 2.60
CA THR A 169 12.56 -11.48 2.04
C THR A 169 11.58 -10.44 1.52
N VAL A 170 11.03 -10.70 0.33
CA VAL A 170 9.84 -10.00 -0.18
C VAL A 170 8.75 -11.02 -0.46
N MET A 171 7.51 -10.64 -0.20
CA MET A 171 6.30 -11.35 -0.57
C MET A 171 5.56 -10.50 -1.61
N LEU A 172 5.02 -11.16 -2.62
CA LEU A 172 4.25 -10.51 -3.68
C LEU A 172 3.31 -11.52 -4.34
N THR A 173 2.39 -11.03 -5.15
CA THR A 173 1.58 -11.90 -5.99
C THR A 173 2.09 -11.96 -7.42
N GLU A 174 1.99 -13.13 -8.03
CA GLU A 174 2.33 -13.34 -9.44
C GLU A 174 1.41 -12.53 -10.35
N SER A 175 0.13 -12.43 -10.00
CA SER A 175 -0.86 -11.74 -10.82
C SER A 175 -0.67 -10.22 -10.89
N SER A 176 -0.06 -9.59 -9.89
CA SER A 176 0.20 -8.15 -9.92
C SER A 176 1.50 -7.79 -10.64
N VAL A 177 2.52 -8.66 -10.63
CA VAL A 177 3.84 -8.36 -11.22
C VAL A 177 4.07 -9.07 -12.55
N LEU A 178 3.76 -10.37 -12.64
CA LEU A 178 3.90 -11.18 -13.87
C LEU A 178 2.62 -11.15 -14.70
N ASN A 179 2.21 -9.93 -15.02
CA ASN A 179 1.06 -9.62 -15.84
C ASN A 179 1.49 -8.92 -17.13
N ASP A 180 0.87 -9.26 -18.25
CA ASP A 180 1.21 -8.65 -19.55
C ASP A 180 0.89 -7.16 -19.59
N ASN A 181 -0.03 -6.70 -18.73
CA ASN A 181 -0.32 -5.27 -18.55
C ASN A 181 0.72 -4.54 -17.67
N ARG A 182 1.67 -5.25 -17.03
CA ARG A 182 2.79 -4.68 -16.28
C ARG A 182 4.12 -4.95 -16.96
N ASN A 183 4.48 -6.22 -17.08
CA ASN A 183 5.83 -6.68 -17.46
C ASN A 183 5.75 -7.78 -18.52
N PRO A 184 5.30 -7.46 -19.76
CA PRO A 184 5.14 -8.44 -20.82
C PRO A 184 6.48 -9.13 -21.14
N GLY A 185 6.48 -10.46 -21.07
CA GLY A 185 7.65 -11.29 -21.37
C GLY A 185 8.70 -11.43 -20.26
N TRP A 186 8.48 -10.83 -19.08
CA TRP A 186 9.35 -11.03 -17.92
C TRP A 186 9.15 -12.41 -17.29
N SER A 187 10.22 -13.03 -16.84
CA SER A 187 10.19 -14.25 -16.03
C SER A 187 10.30 -13.93 -14.53
N ARG A 188 9.99 -14.91 -13.65
CA ARG A 188 10.25 -14.79 -12.20
C ARG A 188 11.71 -14.43 -11.92
N ALA A 189 12.65 -15.01 -12.68
CA ALA A 189 14.08 -14.75 -12.49
C ALA A 189 14.47 -13.30 -12.83
N ASP A 190 13.82 -12.68 -13.82
CA ASP A 190 14.04 -11.28 -14.17
C ASP A 190 13.52 -10.36 -13.05
N VAL A 191 12.33 -10.64 -12.54
CA VAL A 191 11.75 -9.91 -11.39
C VAL A 191 12.64 -10.06 -10.15
N GLU A 192 13.04 -11.29 -9.81
CA GLU A 192 13.93 -11.57 -8.67
C GLU A 192 15.28 -10.86 -8.79
N ALA A 193 15.86 -10.80 -9.99
CA ALA A 193 17.10 -10.09 -10.23
C ALA A 193 16.94 -8.58 -10.02
N GLU A 194 15.82 -8.02 -10.49
CA GLU A 194 15.54 -6.60 -10.35
C GLU A 194 15.20 -6.20 -8.91
N LEU A 195 14.37 -6.97 -8.20
CA LEU A 195 14.08 -6.73 -6.78
C LEU A 195 15.32 -6.88 -5.90
N ARG A 196 16.23 -7.81 -6.23
CA ARG A 196 17.54 -7.90 -5.55
C ARG A 196 18.36 -6.62 -5.76
N ARG A 197 18.35 -6.07 -6.98
CA ARG A 197 19.08 -4.85 -7.31
C ARG A 197 18.48 -3.62 -6.64
N THR A 198 17.16 -3.52 -6.57
CA THR A 198 16.46 -2.31 -6.10
C THR A 198 16.15 -2.31 -4.61
N LEU A 199 15.87 -3.47 -4.02
CA LEU A 199 15.45 -3.60 -2.62
C LEU A 199 16.44 -4.37 -1.72
N GLY A 200 17.44 -5.02 -2.31
CA GLY A 200 18.41 -5.83 -1.56
C GLY A 200 17.89 -7.19 -1.09
N VAL A 201 16.74 -7.61 -1.57
CA VAL A 201 16.13 -8.90 -1.20
C VAL A 201 16.80 -10.08 -1.89
N THR A 202 16.74 -11.24 -1.24
CA THR A 202 17.39 -12.47 -1.69
C THR A 202 16.42 -13.64 -1.86
N VAL A 203 15.29 -13.62 -1.16
CA VAL A 203 14.18 -14.59 -1.27
C VAL A 203 12.91 -13.85 -1.67
N VAL A 204 12.19 -14.42 -2.65
CA VAL A 204 10.86 -13.96 -3.08
C VAL A 204 9.84 -15.05 -2.79
N LEU A 205 8.80 -14.70 -2.04
CA LEU A 205 7.65 -15.54 -1.77
C LEU A 205 6.56 -15.21 -2.79
N TRP A 206 6.32 -16.15 -3.71
CA TRP A 206 5.37 -16.00 -4.80
C TRP A 206 4.01 -16.58 -4.42
N VAL A 207 3.01 -15.73 -4.27
CA VAL A 207 1.60 -16.12 -4.13
C VAL A 207 0.90 -15.98 -5.49
N PRO A 208 0.04 -16.91 -5.95
CA PRO A 208 -0.52 -16.83 -7.30
C PRO A 208 -1.34 -15.55 -7.61
N GLY A 209 -2.20 -15.13 -6.67
CA GLY A 209 -3.17 -14.04 -6.88
C GLY A 209 -4.13 -14.29 -8.06
N ARG A 210 -4.87 -13.27 -8.55
CA ARG A 210 -5.76 -13.36 -9.72
C ARG A 210 -5.73 -12.09 -10.57
N LYS A 211 -5.53 -12.26 -11.88
CA LYS A 211 -5.53 -11.17 -12.87
C LYS A 211 -6.94 -10.72 -13.18
N GLY A 212 -7.17 -9.41 -13.24
CA GLY A 212 -8.44 -8.79 -13.64
C GLY A 212 -9.60 -9.04 -12.69
N LEU A 213 -9.35 -9.54 -11.47
CA LEU A 213 -10.39 -9.75 -10.47
C LEU A 213 -10.76 -8.45 -9.74
N GLU A 214 -9.77 -7.58 -9.52
CA GLU A 214 -9.95 -6.20 -9.06
C GLU A 214 -8.89 -5.30 -9.71
N VAL A 215 -8.86 -4.01 -9.35
CA VAL A 215 -8.04 -2.98 -10.01
C VAL A 215 -6.54 -3.28 -9.95
N THR A 216 -6.03 -3.81 -8.85
CA THR A 216 -4.59 -3.99 -8.62
C THR A 216 -4.02 -5.28 -9.23
N ASP A 217 -4.88 -6.18 -9.71
CA ASP A 217 -4.55 -7.55 -10.11
C ASP A 217 -3.99 -8.40 -8.94
N GLY A 218 -4.45 -8.15 -7.72
CA GLY A 218 -4.23 -8.92 -6.51
C GLY A 218 -3.02 -8.45 -5.72
N HIS A 219 -2.92 -7.16 -5.39
CA HIS A 219 -1.84 -6.66 -4.53
C HIS A 219 -1.72 -7.46 -3.23
N ILE A 220 -0.47 -7.66 -2.80
CA ILE A 220 -0.17 -8.48 -1.62
C ILE A 220 -0.57 -7.77 -0.34
N ASP A 221 -0.54 -6.44 -0.29
CA ASP A 221 -0.86 -5.66 0.90
C ASP A 221 -2.36 -5.69 1.30
N GLY A 222 -3.23 -6.15 0.39
CA GLY A 222 -4.62 -6.51 0.68
C GLY A 222 -4.81 -7.95 1.17
N LEU A 223 -3.80 -8.80 0.99
CA LEU A 223 -3.87 -10.23 1.27
C LEU A 223 -3.01 -10.64 2.48
N ALA A 224 -1.76 -10.22 2.56
CA ALA A 224 -0.83 -10.63 3.60
C ALA A 224 0.25 -9.58 3.90
N ARG A 225 0.58 -9.41 5.17
CA ARG A 225 1.59 -8.46 5.66
C ARG A 225 2.57 -9.13 6.62
N PHE A 226 3.85 -8.77 6.56
CA PHE A 226 4.78 -9.15 7.62
C PHE A 226 4.46 -8.35 8.89
N VAL A 227 4.35 -9.04 10.01
CA VAL A 227 4.15 -8.40 11.32
C VAL A 227 5.41 -8.39 12.19
N ALA A 228 6.34 -9.29 11.85
CA ALA A 228 7.69 -9.38 12.36
C ALA A 228 8.51 -10.28 11.41
N PRO A 229 9.85 -10.31 11.52
CA PRO A 229 10.66 -11.27 10.78
C PRO A 229 10.18 -12.71 11.03
N GLY A 230 9.82 -13.43 9.97
CA GLY A 230 9.30 -14.80 10.05
C GLY A 230 7.84 -14.93 10.51
N HIS A 231 7.05 -13.85 10.60
CA HIS A 231 5.64 -13.88 11.00
C HIS A 231 4.78 -13.02 10.07
N VAL A 232 3.75 -13.63 9.48
CA VAL A 232 2.80 -13.00 8.56
C VAL A 232 1.40 -12.94 9.17
N LEU A 233 0.71 -11.83 8.96
CA LEU A 233 -0.73 -11.69 9.10
C LEU A 233 -1.39 -11.89 7.74
N LEU A 234 -2.33 -12.83 7.65
CA LEU A 234 -3.04 -13.21 6.43
C LEU A 234 -4.51 -12.82 6.54
N SER A 235 -5.02 -12.15 5.51
CA SER A 235 -6.43 -11.87 5.35
C SER A 235 -7.19 -13.14 5.02
N ARG A 236 -8.30 -13.37 5.73
CA ARG A 236 -9.21 -14.48 5.50
C ARG A 236 -10.59 -13.89 5.14
N PRO A 237 -11.22 -14.35 4.04
CA PRO A 237 -12.59 -13.94 3.71
C PRO A 237 -13.53 -14.10 4.91
N SER A 238 -14.50 -13.18 5.04
CA SER A 238 -15.46 -13.18 6.15
C SER A 238 -16.13 -14.56 6.32
N GLU A 239 -16.55 -15.17 5.21
CA GLU A 239 -17.06 -16.52 5.10
C GLU A 239 -16.19 -17.37 4.14
N LEU A 240 -16.07 -18.68 4.41
CA LEU A 240 -15.41 -19.62 3.52
C LEU A 240 -16.45 -20.38 2.69
N ASP A 241 -16.33 -20.31 1.38
CA ASP A 241 -17.23 -20.87 0.38
C ASP A 241 -16.45 -21.44 -0.83
N ASP A 242 -17.14 -21.86 -1.88
CA ASP A 242 -16.49 -22.35 -3.11
C ASP A 242 -16.03 -21.21 -4.06
N GLY A 243 -16.09 -19.96 -3.60
CA GLY A 243 -15.80 -18.73 -4.33
C GLY A 243 -14.32 -18.52 -4.65
N VAL A 244 -14.05 -17.50 -5.47
CA VAL A 244 -12.68 -17.20 -5.91
C VAL A 244 -11.81 -16.68 -4.77
N TRP A 245 -12.36 -15.86 -3.88
CA TRP A 245 -11.65 -15.29 -2.73
C TRP A 245 -11.22 -16.35 -1.72
N THR A 246 -12.09 -17.32 -1.42
CA THR A 246 -11.74 -18.48 -0.57
C THR A 246 -10.56 -19.26 -1.15
N LYS A 247 -10.57 -19.52 -2.47
CA LYS A 247 -9.46 -20.22 -3.15
C LYS A 247 -8.15 -19.45 -3.11
N ILE A 248 -8.18 -18.13 -3.30
CA ILE A 248 -6.98 -17.28 -3.18
C ILE A 248 -6.41 -17.37 -1.76
N TYR A 249 -7.27 -17.25 -0.74
CA TYR A 249 -6.86 -17.38 0.66
C TYR A 249 -6.25 -18.76 0.95
N GLU A 250 -6.87 -19.84 0.51
CA GLU A 250 -6.37 -21.21 0.76
C GLU A 250 -5.00 -21.44 0.10
N GLU A 251 -4.84 -21.02 -1.16
CA GLU A 251 -3.55 -21.08 -1.86
C GLU A 251 -2.47 -20.27 -1.15
N ALA A 252 -2.78 -19.03 -0.74
CA ALA A 252 -1.87 -18.17 0.00
C ALA A 252 -1.49 -18.78 1.35
N ARG A 253 -2.47 -19.27 2.11
CA ARG A 253 -2.27 -19.93 3.41
C ARG A 253 -1.33 -21.12 3.28
N ASP A 254 -1.60 -22.02 2.32
CA ASP A 254 -0.84 -23.25 2.15
C ASP A 254 0.61 -22.94 1.74
N ILE A 255 0.82 -21.99 0.83
CA ILE A 255 2.16 -21.53 0.43
C ILE A 255 2.91 -20.89 1.61
N LEU A 256 2.27 -19.95 2.31
CA LEU A 256 2.91 -19.20 3.39
C LEU A 256 3.22 -20.08 4.60
N HIS A 257 2.38 -21.06 4.91
CA HIS A 257 2.62 -22.01 6.00
C HIS A 257 3.87 -22.88 5.77
N ASP A 258 4.21 -23.18 4.51
CA ASP A 258 5.36 -23.99 4.13
C ASP A 258 6.58 -23.16 3.71
N ALA A 259 6.41 -21.85 3.58
CA ALA A 259 7.47 -20.92 3.22
C ALA A 259 8.53 -20.76 4.31
N THR A 260 9.73 -20.44 3.87
CA THR A 260 10.88 -20.10 4.70
C THR A 260 11.47 -18.79 4.21
N ASP A 261 11.78 -17.89 5.13
CA ASP A 261 12.33 -16.57 4.81
C ASP A 261 13.83 -16.60 4.49
N ALA A 262 14.41 -15.45 4.13
CA ALA A 262 15.82 -15.30 3.77
C ALA A 262 16.80 -15.64 4.91
N LYS A 263 16.33 -15.75 6.15
CA LYS A 263 17.13 -16.17 7.32
C LYS A 263 16.92 -17.64 7.69
N GLY A 264 16.14 -18.39 6.92
CA GLY A 264 15.89 -19.80 7.15
C GLY A 264 14.81 -20.07 8.21
N ARG A 265 14.00 -19.07 8.58
CA ARG A 265 12.87 -19.26 9.52
C ARG A 265 11.64 -19.70 8.75
N ARG A 266 10.98 -20.76 9.21
CA ARG A 266 9.64 -21.11 8.73
C ARG A 266 8.66 -20.02 9.18
N LEU A 267 7.78 -19.60 8.28
CA LEU A 267 6.83 -18.55 8.63
C LEU A 267 5.79 -19.05 9.64
N GLN A 268 5.53 -18.21 10.64
CA GLN A 268 4.29 -18.27 11.41
C GLN A 268 3.21 -17.48 10.66
N VAL A 269 2.01 -18.06 10.54
CA VAL A 269 0.86 -17.38 9.95
C VAL A 269 -0.19 -17.13 11.02
N THR A 270 -0.64 -15.88 11.13
CA THR A 270 -1.83 -15.49 11.90
C THR A 270 -2.88 -15.01 10.94
N GLU A 271 -4.14 -15.40 11.16
CA GLU A 271 -5.23 -15.03 10.27
C GLU A 271 -6.11 -13.96 10.90
N VAL A 272 -6.64 -13.06 10.09
CA VAL A 272 -7.67 -12.09 10.47
C VAL A 272 -8.82 -12.17 9.48
N ALA A 273 -10.04 -12.34 10.00
CA ALA A 273 -11.24 -12.36 9.18
C ALA A 273 -11.59 -10.95 8.70
N GLU A 274 -11.88 -10.80 7.42
CA GLU A 274 -12.40 -9.56 6.80
C GLU A 274 -13.78 -9.19 7.33
N ALA A 275 -14.17 -7.93 7.16
CA ALA A 275 -15.54 -7.51 7.44
C ALA A 275 -16.51 -8.10 6.41
N ASP A 276 -17.75 -8.36 6.82
CA ASP A 276 -18.78 -8.79 5.88
C ASP A 276 -19.40 -7.57 5.20
N VAL A 277 -19.37 -7.55 3.86
CA VAL A 277 -20.03 -6.51 3.05
C VAL A 277 -21.53 -6.40 3.37
N ARG A 278 -22.18 -7.47 3.83
CA ARG A 278 -23.59 -7.46 4.23
C ARG A 278 -23.83 -6.73 5.55
N SER A 279 -22.80 -6.61 6.38
CA SER A 279 -22.83 -5.80 7.61
C SER A 279 -22.70 -4.30 7.33
N MET A 280 -22.44 -3.89 6.08
CA MET A 280 -22.17 -2.49 5.73
C MET A 280 -23.40 -1.62 5.53
N GLY A 281 -24.60 -2.19 5.64
CA GLY A 281 -25.85 -1.43 5.46
C GLY A 281 -26.08 -0.95 4.02
N LEU A 282 -25.48 -1.62 3.04
CA LEU A 282 -25.72 -1.37 1.62
C LEU A 282 -27.16 -1.72 1.23
N GLY A 283 -27.69 -1.01 0.23
CA GLY A 283 -28.99 -1.36 -0.37
C GLY A 283 -28.92 -2.67 -1.14
N GLU A 284 -30.08 -3.33 -1.32
CA GLU A 284 -30.17 -4.63 -2.01
C GLU A 284 -29.60 -4.60 -3.44
N GLU A 285 -29.77 -3.47 -4.16
CA GLU A 285 -29.25 -3.30 -5.53
C GLU A 285 -27.72 -3.27 -5.55
N ALA A 286 -27.09 -2.43 -4.71
CA ALA A 286 -25.64 -2.33 -4.60
C ALA A 286 -25.00 -3.67 -4.18
N LEU A 287 -25.62 -4.38 -3.23
CA LEU A 287 -25.15 -5.70 -2.83
C LEU A 287 -25.22 -6.70 -4.00
N ALA A 288 -26.31 -6.69 -4.77
CA ALA A 288 -26.46 -7.56 -5.93
C ALA A 288 -25.48 -7.22 -7.06
N ASP A 289 -25.13 -5.94 -7.24
CA ASP A 289 -24.11 -5.50 -8.20
C ASP A 289 -22.72 -6.05 -7.84
N ILE A 290 -22.34 -5.94 -6.57
CA ILE A 290 -21.08 -6.52 -6.04
C ILE A 290 -21.09 -8.06 -6.17
N GLU A 291 -22.15 -8.74 -5.72
CA GLU A 291 -22.23 -10.20 -5.75
C GLU A 291 -22.24 -10.78 -7.18
N SER A 292 -22.75 -10.01 -8.16
CA SER A 292 -22.73 -10.40 -9.56
C SER A 292 -21.43 -10.05 -10.30
N GLY A 293 -20.52 -9.31 -9.65
CA GLY A 293 -19.30 -8.78 -10.25
C GLY A 293 -19.54 -7.67 -11.29
N ARG A 294 -20.71 -7.01 -11.22
CA ARG A 294 -20.95 -5.77 -12.00
C ARG A 294 -20.18 -4.59 -11.41
N GLU A 295 -20.05 -4.58 -10.09
CA GLU A 295 -19.16 -3.69 -9.35
C GLU A 295 -18.10 -4.54 -8.65
N ASP A 296 -16.91 -3.97 -8.47
CA ASP A 296 -15.83 -4.62 -7.74
C ASP A 296 -16.20 -4.77 -6.25
N ALA A 297 -15.75 -5.85 -5.63
CA ALA A 297 -15.92 -6.03 -4.19
C ALA A 297 -15.07 -5.00 -3.43
N PRO A 298 -15.62 -4.33 -2.39
CA PRO A 298 -14.85 -3.36 -1.62
C PRO A 298 -13.72 -4.04 -0.83
N ALA A 299 -12.59 -3.33 -0.69
CA ALA A 299 -11.41 -3.79 0.04
C ALA A 299 -11.61 -3.75 1.57
N LEU A 300 -12.48 -4.62 2.09
CA LEU A 300 -12.87 -4.72 3.51
C LEU A 300 -11.87 -5.53 4.36
N THR A 301 -10.59 -5.39 4.05
CA THR A 301 -9.50 -6.17 4.63
C THR A 301 -8.77 -5.43 5.74
N TYR A 302 -8.57 -6.10 6.87
CA TYR A 302 -7.89 -5.54 8.03
C TYR A 302 -6.36 -5.59 7.93
N VAL A 303 -5.80 -6.27 6.93
CA VAL A 303 -4.34 -6.25 6.72
C VAL A 303 -3.85 -4.96 6.06
N ASN A 304 -4.75 -4.15 5.51
CA ASN A 304 -4.44 -2.87 4.87
C ASN A 304 -4.27 -1.72 5.90
N TYR A 305 -3.54 -1.97 6.98
CA TYR A 305 -3.17 -1.01 8.01
C TYR A 305 -1.79 -0.40 7.74
N LEU A 306 -1.47 0.73 8.40
CA LEU A 306 -0.15 1.36 8.34
C LEU A 306 0.56 1.24 9.69
N LEU A 307 1.84 0.84 9.69
CA LEU A 307 2.71 1.04 10.86
C LEU A 307 3.30 2.44 10.84
N VAL A 308 3.27 3.08 12.00
CA VAL A 308 3.87 4.40 12.25
C VAL A 308 4.77 4.32 13.48
N ASN A 309 5.61 5.31 13.75
CA ASN A 309 6.44 5.30 14.97
C ASN A 309 5.62 5.11 16.25
N GLY A 310 5.79 3.96 16.93
CA GLY A 310 5.08 3.66 18.18
C GLY A 310 3.58 3.35 18.03
N GLY A 311 3.04 3.32 16.80
CA GLY A 311 1.62 3.14 16.54
C GLY A 311 1.30 2.19 15.39
N VAL A 312 0.00 1.93 15.23
CA VAL A 312 -0.63 1.24 14.10
C VAL A 312 -1.90 2.04 13.75
N ILE A 313 -2.01 2.52 12.52
CA ILE A 313 -3.24 3.14 12.03
C ILE A 313 -4.08 2.04 11.39
N PHE A 314 -5.17 1.67 12.05
CA PHE A 314 -5.90 0.44 11.80
C PHE A 314 -7.31 0.71 11.27
N PRO A 315 -7.73 0.05 10.17
CA PRO A 315 -9.04 0.30 9.59
C PRO A 315 -10.15 -0.29 10.46
N GLN A 316 -11.27 0.42 10.50
CA GLN A 316 -12.58 -0.10 10.84
C GLN A 316 -13.52 0.11 9.67
N PHE A 317 -14.49 -0.77 9.52
CA PHE A 317 -15.43 -0.70 8.41
C PHE A 317 -16.85 -0.43 8.89
N GLY A 318 -17.21 -0.78 10.13
CA GLY A 318 -18.56 -0.65 10.66
C GLY A 318 -19.25 -1.99 10.92
N ASP A 319 -18.61 -3.11 10.59
CA ASP A 319 -18.96 -4.42 11.10
C ASP A 319 -18.45 -4.54 12.55
N GLU A 320 -19.29 -4.18 13.53
CA GLU A 320 -18.89 -4.10 14.94
C GLU A 320 -18.23 -5.39 15.46
N LYS A 321 -18.66 -6.55 14.97
CA LYS A 321 -18.15 -7.86 15.41
C LYS A 321 -16.79 -8.14 14.78
N ALA A 322 -16.68 -7.98 13.46
CA ALA A 322 -15.41 -8.19 12.77
C ALA A 322 -14.37 -7.15 13.19
N ASP A 323 -14.76 -5.87 13.31
CA ASP A 323 -13.89 -4.76 13.74
C ASP A 323 -13.30 -5.04 15.13
N ALA A 324 -14.13 -5.46 16.08
CA ALA A 324 -13.67 -5.79 17.43
C ALA A 324 -12.73 -7.01 17.46
N ALA A 325 -13.00 -8.04 16.65
CA ALA A 325 -12.16 -9.23 16.56
C ALA A 325 -10.81 -8.94 15.90
N ALA A 326 -10.81 -8.15 14.83
CA ALA A 326 -9.62 -7.73 14.12
C ALA A 326 -8.75 -6.79 14.98
N LEU A 327 -9.37 -5.82 15.67
CA LEU A 327 -8.70 -4.94 16.63
C LEU A 327 -8.01 -5.74 17.75
N LYS A 328 -8.68 -6.74 18.31
CA LYS A 328 -8.08 -7.61 19.32
C LYS A 328 -6.86 -8.37 18.77
N THR A 329 -6.94 -8.82 17.52
CA THR A 329 -5.85 -9.55 16.86
C THR A 329 -4.63 -8.66 16.66
N ILE A 330 -4.81 -7.47 16.09
CA ILE A 330 -3.70 -6.54 15.81
C ILE A 330 -3.06 -6.02 17.11
N GLN A 331 -3.83 -5.76 18.16
CA GLN A 331 -3.32 -5.42 19.50
C GLN A 331 -2.49 -6.56 20.12
N GLY A 332 -2.88 -7.81 19.86
CA GLY A 332 -2.14 -8.99 20.30
C GLY A 332 -0.79 -9.15 19.61
N LEU A 333 -0.70 -8.75 18.34
CA LEU A 333 0.52 -8.77 17.54
C LEU A 333 1.45 -7.61 17.92
N TYR A 334 0.91 -6.41 18.10
CA TYR A 334 1.67 -5.19 18.39
C TYR A 334 1.50 -4.69 19.82
N LYS A 335 1.89 -5.50 20.81
CA LYS A 335 1.70 -5.21 22.26
C LYS A 335 2.33 -3.91 22.77
N ASN A 336 3.34 -3.39 22.05
CA ASN A 336 4.09 -2.19 22.43
C ASN A 336 3.73 -0.97 21.56
N ARG A 337 2.69 -1.06 20.72
CA ARG A 337 2.23 0.03 19.88
C ARG A 337 0.82 0.43 20.27
N VAL A 338 0.50 1.71 20.13
CA VAL A 338 -0.88 2.21 20.24
C VAL A 338 -1.58 1.89 18.92
N VAL A 339 -2.76 1.27 18.99
CA VAL A 339 -3.58 1.03 17.81
C VAL A 339 -4.62 2.15 17.73
N GLU A 340 -4.47 3.04 16.75
CA GLU A 340 -5.39 4.13 16.46
C GLU A 340 -6.32 3.68 15.33
N THR A 341 -7.62 3.60 15.61
CA THR A 341 -8.61 3.10 14.66
C THR A 341 -9.18 4.23 13.81
N VAL A 342 -9.28 4.02 12.50
CA VAL A 342 -9.91 4.95 11.57
C VAL A 342 -11.04 4.24 10.83
N LEU A 343 -12.25 4.79 10.89
CA LEU A 343 -13.39 4.28 10.15
C LEU A 343 -13.25 4.67 8.67
N ALA A 344 -12.89 3.71 7.82
CA ALA A 344 -12.74 3.90 6.38
C ALA A 344 -14.08 3.65 5.69
N ARG A 345 -14.65 4.69 5.07
CA ARG A 345 -16.01 4.65 4.51
C ARG A 345 -16.03 4.57 2.99
N GLU A 346 -15.15 5.31 2.33
CA GLU A 346 -15.09 5.46 0.89
C GLU A 346 -13.91 4.71 0.29
N LEU A 347 -12.74 4.76 0.92
CA LEU A 347 -11.51 4.12 0.39
C LEU A 347 -11.73 2.64 0.00
N PRO A 348 -12.40 1.80 0.82
CA PRO A 348 -12.62 0.40 0.46
C PRO A 348 -13.39 0.23 -0.86
N PHE A 349 -14.35 1.12 -1.14
CA PHE A 349 -15.15 1.11 -2.37
C PHE A 349 -14.39 1.69 -3.57
N LEU A 350 -13.29 2.41 -3.33
CA LEU A 350 -12.35 2.83 -4.37
C LEU A 350 -11.29 1.76 -4.68
N GLY A 351 -11.35 0.60 -4.02
CA GLY A 351 -10.44 -0.54 -4.26
C GLY A 351 -9.21 -0.60 -3.36
N GLY A 352 -9.15 0.18 -2.27
CA GLY A 352 -7.98 0.17 -1.38
C GLY A 352 -8.28 0.61 0.05
N GLY A 353 -7.25 0.79 0.86
CA GLY A 353 -7.41 1.19 2.26
C GLY A 353 -6.31 2.12 2.77
N ILE A 354 -6.08 2.09 4.08
CA ILE A 354 -5.12 2.97 4.76
C ILE A 354 -3.71 2.77 4.20
N HIS A 355 -3.27 1.52 4.07
CA HIS A 355 -1.95 1.20 3.56
C HIS A 355 -1.78 1.67 2.11
N CYS A 356 -2.77 1.48 1.24
CA CYS A 356 -2.72 1.93 -0.15
C CYS A 356 -2.61 3.48 -0.27
N SER A 357 -3.19 4.21 0.67
CA SER A 357 -3.20 5.67 0.67
C SER A 357 -1.95 6.34 1.27
N THR A 358 -0.98 5.54 1.73
CA THR A 358 0.15 6.03 2.54
C THR A 358 1.48 5.46 2.06
N GLN A 359 2.56 6.22 2.20
CA GLN A 359 3.92 5.77 1.92
C GLN A 359 4.86 6.27 3.02
N GLU A 360 5.48 5.35 3.76
CA GLU A 360 6.45 5.70 4.79
C GLU A 360 7.80 6.12 4.20
N VAL A 361 8.46 7.07 4.87
CA VAL A 361 9.83 7.47 4.59
C VAL A 361 10.73 7.02 5.75
N PRO A 362 11.58 5.99 5.57
CA PRO A 362 12.47 5.50 6.62
C PRO A 362 13.35 6.60 7.22
N TYR A 363 13.56 6.54 8.53
CA TYR A 363 14.51 7.39 9.23
C TYR A 363 15.89 6.76 9.25
N PHE A 364 16.92 7.55 8.98
CA PHE A 364 18.32 7.14 9.01
C PHE A 364 19.16 8.24 9.68
N LEU A 365 20.21 7.84 10.39
CA LEU A 365 21.17 8.72 11.09
C LEU A 365 22.59 8.44 10.62
#